data_AF-A0AAN8C4Y8-F1
#
_entry.id   AF-A0AAN8C4Y8-F1
#
_cell.length_a   1.000
_cell.length_b   1.000
_cell.length_c   1.000
_cell.angle_alpha   90.00
_cell.angle_beta   90.00
_cell.angle_gamma   90.00
#
_symmetry.space_group_name_H-M   'P 1'
#
loop_
_entity.id
_entity.type
_entity.pdbx_description
1 polymer ?
#
loop_
_entity_poly.entity_id
_entity_poly.type
_entity_poly.pdbx_seq_one_letter_code
_entity_poly.pdbx_strand_id
1 'polypeptide(L)'
;MAAAEESQRLRSQLRERDEQVHQAAQAGLDLLNQQMELQSRLDEQRVEMTNALEALEQEKYSLQKEVVLKTRMFESLQSDMECLKSQQRRQLEEQQEHLERSRTSALTELNSKLLALQSALEESQLSKKQLEHKLEVQTETLNNKMEELRALNENTQSSMTSEMMEVQLKVMELETLKVELEQTLQEGRYREQQLELTSSTLQRHLQRGTEDQEEREREAVSCFNALEKAREANRDLQVELDLVLQQAQDPSSRGNSLFAELEDKRAAMERQLISMKVQNLSLQKQHAFSKQQLQRMKVQIATLMQLQGSRADPAQLERLQCMLSEKNGEIQNLMMKLQRLEKVEMLLKSQLANRGPAEGGEGQDETYYTDLLKMQLSNTVKDAERLGDDLSLQRMKSLSESQRALELERKLYSSERLLKQTQSEKIKLQLRVEELQHKYEPKAKHYQIQKRKKEKLPFDIMPPSEETMLHKGEQVVAVAIDVSNVKSSDAEADSTAETTSSTKTEHTGEPRPAKCVKISDDKPTEIPNPSPPGSDCTEVQREENQQQNKREERRKKPRTVEVIHVGSTSTMEDQCAQQ
;
A
#
# COMPACT_ATOMS: atom_id res chain seq x y z
N MET A 1 42.69 -83.16 -68.64
CA MET A 1 41.35 -83.53 -68.14
C MET A 1 41.41 -83.41 -66.62
N ALA A 2 40.94 -84.37 -65.81
CA ALA A 2 41.06 -84.45 -64.33
C ALA A 2 41.55 -83.20 -63.58
N ALA A 3 42.86 -82.92 -63.52
CA ALA A 3 43.42 -81.77 -62.79
C ALA A 3 42.86 -80.38 -63.21
N ALA A 4 42.40 -80.22 -64.45
CA ALA A 4 41.74 -79.01 -64.91
C ALA A 4 40.28 -78.92 -64.43
N GLU A 5 39.56 -80.05 -64.44
CA GLU A 5 38.19 -80.16 -63.90
C GLU A 5 38.18 -79.96 -62.39
N GLU A 6 39.16 -80.51 -61.69
CA GLU A 6 39.38 -80.32 -60.24
C GLU A 6 39.72 -78.85 -59.90
N SER A 7 40.61 -78.21 -60.67
CA SER A 7 40.88 -76.77 -60.53
C SER A 7 39.64 -75.92 -60.79
N GLN A 8 38.80 -76.29 -61.76
CA GLN A 8 37.54 -75.60 -62.04
C GLN A 8 36.51 -75.79 -60.91
N ARG A 9 36.42 -76.99 -60.32
CA ARG A 9 35.59 -77.29 -59.15
C ARG A 9 36.02 -76.51 -57.90
N LEU A 10 37.34 -76.42 -57.65
CA LEU A 10 37.87 -75.58 -56.57
C LEU A 10 37.56 -74.10 -56.80
N ARG A 11 37.63 -73.62 -58.06
CA ARG A 11 37.26 -72.25 -58.44
C ARG A 11 35.76 -71.95 -58.43
N SER A 12 34.88 -72.96 -58.43
CA SER A 12 33.44 -72.75 -58.16
C SER A 12 33.15 -72.80 -56.66
N GLN A 13 33.77 -73.72 -55.92
CA GLN A 13 33.64 -73.81 -54.47
C GLN A 13 34.22 -72.57 -53.74
N LEU A 14 35.30 -71.98 -54.26
CA LEU A 14 35.82 -70.71 -53.74
C LEU A 14 34.80 -69.58 -53.91
N ARG A 15 34.23 -69.42 -55.12
CA ARG A 15 33.20 -68.41 -55.37
C ARG A 15 31.94 -68.62 -54.55
N GLU A 16 31.48 -69.85 -54.40
CA GLU A 16 30.34 -70.19 -53.54
C GLU A 16 30.62 -69.84 -52.06
N ARG A 17 31.85 -70.05 -51.58
CA ARG A 17 32.30 -69.62 -50.25
C ARG A 17 32.39 -68.11 -50.14
N ASP A 18 32.95 -67.42 -51.14
CA ASP A 18 33.05 -65.96 -51.18
C ASP A 18 31.65 -65.34 -51.17
N GLU A 19 30.72 -65.85 -51.96
CA GLU A 19 29.31 -65.43 -52.00
C GLU A 19 28.62 -65.67 -50.65
N GLN A 20 28.83 -66.83 -50.01
CA GLN A 20 28.34 -67.12 -48.65
C GLN A 20 28.92 -66.15 -47.60
N VAL A 21 30.20 -65.79 -47.71
CA VAL A 21 30.86 -64.81 -46.83
C VAL A 21 30.33 -63.39 -47.06
N HIS A 22 30.10 -62.97 -48.31
CA HIS A 22 29.50 -61.68 -48.62
C HIS A 22 28.06 -61.58 -48.10
N GLN A 23 27.25 -62.64 -48.27
CA GLN A 23 25.90 -62.71 -47.73
C GLN A 23 25.89 -62.65 -46.19
N ALA A 24 26.79 -63.38 -45.52
CA ALA A 24 26.92 -63.34 -44.07
C ALA A 24 27.41 -61.97 -43.55
N ALA A 25 28.36 -61.33 -44.25
CA ALA A 25 28.83 -59.99 -43.92
C ALA A 25 27.73 -58.93 -44.12
N GLN A 26 26.92 -59.05 -45.17
CA GLN A 26 25.81 -58.13 -45.42
C GLN A 26 24.67 -58.32 -44.41
N ALA A 27 24.30 -59.56 -44.08
CA ALA A 27 23.33 -59.83 -43.01
C ALA A 27 23.83 -59.33 -41.63
N GLY A 28 25.14 -59.42 -41.37
CA GLY A 28 25.76 -58.83 -40.18
C GLY A 28 25.72 -57.30 -40.17
N LEU A 29 25.92 -56.66 -41.32
CA LEU A 29 25.78 -55.20 -41.48
C LEU A 29 24.33 -54.74 -41.31
N ASP A 30 23.37 -55.47 -41.89
CA ASP A 30 21.94 -55.16 -41.76
C ASP A 30 21.46 -55.32 -40.30
N LEU A 31 21.95 -56.33 -39.58
CA LEU A 31 21.69 -56.49 -38.15
C LEU A 31 22.32 -55.36 -37.32
N LEU A 32 23.55 -54.93 -37.66
CA LEU A 32 24.22 -53.80 -37.00
C LEU A 32 23.46 -52.48 -37.24
N ASN A 33 22.95 -52.27 -38.46
CA ASN A 33 22.11 -51.11 -38.79
C ASN A 33 20.80 -51.12 -37.99
N GLN A 34 20.12 -52.27 -37.91
CA GLN A 34 18.91 -52.44 -37.07
C GLN A 34 19.20 -52.18 -35.59
N GLN A 35 20.35 -52.66 -35.08
CA GLN A 35 20.77 -52.39 -33.70
C GLN A 35 21.05 -50.89 -33.48
N MET A 36 21.64 -50.21 -34.45
CA MET A 36 21.88 -48.77 -34.40
C MET A 36 20.59 -47.94 -34.43
N GLU A 37 19.61 -48.32 -35.27
CA GLU A 37 18.28 -47.70 -35.28
C GLU A 37 17.54 -47.90 -33.96
N LEU A 38 17.55 -49.12 -33.40
CA LEU A 38 16.94 -49.40 -32.11
C LEU A 38 17.61 -48.62 -30.97
N GLN A 39 18.94 -48.47 -31.02
CA GLN A 39 19.67 -47.64 -30.06
C GLN A 39 19.31 -46.15 -30.18
N SER A 40 19.21 -45.61 -31.41
CA SER A 40 18.78 -44.23 -31.66
C SER A 40 17.39 -43.98 -31.07
N ARG A 41 16.41 -44.85 -31.36
CA ARG A 41 15.03 -44.73 -30.84
C ARG A 41 14.97 -44.85 -29.31
N LEU A 42 15.82 -45.67 -28.70
CA LEU A 42 15.91 -45.76 -27.23
C LEU A 42 16.52 -44.49 -26.61
N ASP A 43 17.51 -43.87 -27.26
CA ASP A 43 18.12 -42.62 -26.79
C ASP A 43 17.24 -41.39 -27.06
N GLU A 44 16.48 -41.37 -28.16
CA GLU A 44 15.38 -40.44 -28.42
C GLU A 44 14.32 -40.51 -27.30
N GLN A 45 13.81 -41.71 -27.00
CA GLN A 45 12.84 -41.92 -25.90
C GLN A 45 13.41 -41.54 -24.53
N ARG A 46 14.70 -41.77 -24.27
CA ARG A 46 15.36 -41.31 -23.03
C ARG A 46 15.36 -39.78 -22.95
N VAL A 47 15.71 -39.09 -24.03
CA VAL A 47 15.68 -37.61 -24.09
C VAL A 47 14.26 -37.07 -23.92
N GLU A 48 13.26 -37.65 -24.59
CA GLU A 48 11.84 -37.27 -24.43
C GLU A 48 11.37 -37.42 -22.97
N MET A 49 11.65 -38.56 -22.35
CA MET A 49 11.30 -38.83 -20.95
C MET A 49 12.05 -37.90 -19.97
N THR A 50 13.32 -37.59 -20.22
CA THR A 50 14.08 -36.62 -19.41
C THR A 50 13.50 -35.21 -19.54
N ASN A 51 13.21 -34.74 -20.76
CA ASN A 51 12.58 -33.44 -20.99
C ASN A 51 11.21 -33.33 -20.30
N ALA A 52 10.42 -34.41 -20.32
CA ALA A 52 9.12 -34.46 -19.63
C ALA A 52 9.26 -34.40 -18.10
N LEU A 53 10.26 -35.09 -17.53
CA LEU A 53 10.57 -35.00 -16.10
C LEU A 53 11.05 -33.60 -15.70
N GLU A 54 11.96 -33.00 -16.46
CA GLU A 54 12.44 -31.62 -16.21
C GLU A 54 11.30 -30.59 -16.28
N ALA A 55 10.36 -30.75 -17.22
CA ALA A 55 9.19 -29.88 -17.32
C ALA A 55 8.27 -30.03 -16.09
N LEU A 56 7.96 -31.27 -15.68
CA LEU A 56 7.13 -31.55 -14.50
C LEU A 56 7.78 -31.06 -13.20
N GLU A 57 9.11 -31.14 -13.08
CA GLU A 57 9.83 -30.55 -11.94
C GLU A 57 9.76 -29.02 -11.96
N GLN A 58 9.94 -28.37 -13.10
CA GLN A 58 9.81 -26.92 -13.24
C GLN A 58 8.39 -26.44 -12.88
N GLU A 59 7.35 -27.12 -13.37
CA GLU A 59 5.95 -26.84 -13.01
C GLU A 59 5.70 -27.02 -11.52
N LYS A 60 6.14 -28.15 -10.94
CA LYS A 60 6.05 -28.42 -9.50
C LYS A 60 6.72 -27.33 -8.66
N TYR A 61 7.94 -26.90 -9.02
CA TYR A 61 8.64 -25.82 -8.32
C TYR A 61 7.99 -24.44 -8.53
N SER A 62 7.33 -24.21 -9.67
CA SER A 62 6.56 -22.99 -9.94
C SER A 62 5.29 -22.94 -9.06
N LEU A 63 4.48 -24.00 -9.12
CA LEU A 63 3.25 -24.14 -8.34
C LEU A 63 3.54 -24.10 -6.82
N GLN A 64 4.61 -24.74 -6.36
CA GLN A 64 4.99 -24.68 -4.94
C GLN A 64 5.31 -23.25 -4.47
N LYS A 65 5.97 -22.43 -5.32
CA LYS A 65 6.20 -21.00 -5.02
C LYS A 65 4.90 -20.21 -5.05
N GLU A 66 4.03 -20.47 -6.03
CA GLU A 66 2.72 -19.81 -6.14
C GLU A 66 1.83 -20.09 -4.92
N VAL A 67 1.77 -21.35 -4.46
CA VAL A 67 1.06 -21.72 -3.22
C VAL A 67 1.64 -20.98 -2.02
N VAL A 68 2.97 -20.98 -1.82
CA VAL A 68 3.60 -20.25 -0.69
C VAL A 68 3.32 -18.75 -0.74
N LEU A 69 3.26 -18.13 -1.92
CA LEU A 69 2.88 -16.73 -2.08
C LEU A 69 1.40 -16.50 -1.75
N LYS A 70 0.49 -17.36 -2.24
CA LYS A 70 -0.94 -17.30 -1.94
C LYS A 70 -1.24 -17.51 -0.45
N THR A 71 -0.55 -18.44 0.21
CA THR A 71 -0.65 -18.63 1.67
C THR A 71 -0.25 -17.36 2.42
N ARG A 72 0.89 -16.74 2.08
CA ARG A 72 1.33 -15.49 2.71
C ARG A 72 0.37 -14.31 2.47
N MET A 73 -0.21 -14.22 1.28
CA MET A 73 -1.24 -13.22 0.99
C MET A 73 -2.51 -13.46 1.82
N PHE A 74 -2.91 -14.72 2.00
CA PHE A 74 -4.04 -15.09 2.85
C PHE A 74 -3.76 -14.78 4.33
N GLU A 75 -2.56 -15.10 4.83
CA GLU A 75 -2.08 -14.74 6.19
C GLU A 75 -2.14 -13.22 6.42
N SER A 76 -1.69 -12.41 5.46
CA SER A 76 -1.79 -10.94 5.59
C SER A 76 -3.23 -10.43 5.56
N LEU A 77 -4.09 -10.95 4.66
CA LEU A 77 -5.50 -10.52 4.61
C LEU A 77 -6.28 -10.98 5.85
N GLN A 78 -5.90 -12.10 6.46
CA GLN A 78 -6.43 -12.55 7.74
C GLN A 78 -6.01 -11.59 8.86
N SER A 79 -4.73 -11.19 8.94
CA SER A 79 -4.27 -10.25 9.98
C SER A 79 -4.90 -8.85 9.81
N ASP A 80 -5.12 -8.38 8.58
CA ASP A 80 -5.86 -7.16 8.28
C ASP A 80 -7.32 -7.25 8.78
N MET A 81 -8.02 -8.37 8.51
CA MET A 81 -9.37 -8.59 9.04
C MET A 81 -9.43 -8.68 10.57
N GLU A 82 -8.44 -9.32 11.20
CA GLU A 82 -8.36 -9.43 12.66
C GLU A 82 -8.02 -8.08 13.32
N CYS A 83 -7.20 -7.25 12.66
CA CYS A 83 -6.95 -5.86 13.04
C CYS A 83 -8.24 -5.03 12.98
N LEU A 84 -8.94 -5.03 11.83
CA LEU A 84 -10.19 -4.30 11.63
C LEU A 84 -11.30 -4.73 12.62
N LYS A 85 -11.49 -6.03 12.85
CA LYS A 85 -12.43 -6.54 13.87
C LYS A 85 -12.08 -6.08 15.29
N SER A 86 -10.80 -5.89 15.58
CA SER A 86 -10.34 -5.46 16.91
C SER A 86 -10.44 -3.94 17.08
N GLN A 87 -10.23 -3.18 16.00
CA GLN A 87 -10.52 -1.74 15.95
C GLN A 87 -12.02 -1.46 16.11
N GLN A 88 -12.88 -2.18 15.39
CA GLN A 88 -14.34 -2.03 15.48
C GLN A 88 -14.88 -2.37 16.87
N ARG A 89 -14.38 -3.45 17.51
CA ARG A 89 -14.74 -3.78 18.89
C ARG A 89 -14.37 -2.67 19.86
N ARG A 90 -13.11 -2.19 19.80
CA ARG A 90 -12.67 -1.07 20.64
C ARG A 90 -13.51 0.19 20.45
N GLN A 91 -13.84 0.56 19.21
CA GLN A 91 -14.69 1.73 18.94
C GLN A 91 -16.11 1.58 19.50
N LEU A 92 -16.66 0.36 19.51
CA LEU A 92 -17.97 0.06 20.08
C LEU A 92 -17.91 0.09 21.63
N GLU A 93 -16.85 -0.49 22.21
CA GLU A 93 -16.54 -0.45 23.64
C GLU A 93 -16.38 1.02 24.13
N GLU A 94 -15.54 1.82 23.46
CA GLU A 94 -15.33 3.25 23.74
C GLU A 94 -16.64 4.06 23.68
N GLN A 95 -17.50 3.80 22.68
CA GLN A 95 -18.82 4.44 22.55
C GLN A 95 -19.79 4.00 23.66
N GLN A 96 -19.81 2.71 24.00
CA GLN A 96 -20.67 2.19 25.06
C GLN A 96 -20.25 2.76 26.42
N GLU A 97 -18.96 2.72 26.77
CA GLU A 97 -18.47 3.30 28.01
C GLU A 97 -18.74 4.82 28.09
N HIS A 98 -18.60 5.56 26.97
CA HIS A 98 -18.90 6.99 26.94
C HIS A 98 -20.40 7.26 27.17
N LEU A 99 -21.28 6.47 26.55
CA LEU A 99 -22.72 6.53 26.79
C LEU A 99 -23.07 6.18 28.24
N GLU A 100 -22.45 5.15 28.81
CA GLU A 100 -22.64 4.76 30.22
C GLU A 100 -22.16 5.85 31.18
N ARG A 101 -20.97 6.43 30.97
CA ARG A 101 -20.46 7.59 31.73
C ARG A 101 -21.38 8.82 31.63
N SER A 102 -21.96 9.08 30.45
CA SER A 102 -22.92 10.18 30.28
C SER A 102 -24.26 9.93 30.99
N ARG A 103 -24.69 8.67 31.05
CA ARG A 103 -25.92 8.26 31.76
C ARG A 103 -25.73 8.31 33.27
N THR A 104 -24.60 7.84 33.79
CA THR A 104 -24.33 7.86 35.23
C THR A 104 -24.17 9.28 35.75
N SER A 105 -23.48 10.18 35.03
CA SER A 105 -23.40 11.60 35.41
C SER A 105 -24.75 12.31 35.36
N ALA A 106 -25.56 12.08 34.33
CA ALA A 106 -26.92 12.63 34.26
C ALA A 106 -27.82 12.11 35.40
N LEU A 107 -27.68 10.85 35.81
CA LEU A 107 -28.41 10.26 36.94
C LEU A 107 -27.94 10.83 38.29
N THR A 108 -26.63 11.03 38.52
CA THR A 108 -26.15 11.63 39.77
C THR A 108 -26.50 13.12 39.87
N GLU A 109 -26.48 13.85 38.76
CA GLU A 109 -27.03 15.21 38.67
C GLU A 109 -28.53 15.27 38.98
N LEU A 110 -29.33 14.33 38.46
CA LEU A 110 -30.77 14.32 38.72
C LEU A 110 -31.06 13.93 40.18
N ASN A 111 -30.33 12.96 40.73
CA ASN A 111 -30.50 12.50 42.10
C ASN A 111 -30.09 13.58 43.12
N SER A 112 -28.99 14.30 42.89
CA SER A 112 -28.59 15.43 43.75
C SER A 112 -29.61 16.58 43.71
N LYS A 113 -30.17 16.90 42.55
CA LYS A 113 -31.27 17.88 42.41
C LYS A 113 -32.54 17.42 43.15
N LEU A 114 -32.87 16.12 43.10
CA LEU A 114 -34.00 15.53 43.82
C LEU A 114 -33.80 15.64 45.34
N LEU A 115 -32.65 15.23 45.86
CA LEU A 115 -32.32 15.30 47.29
C LEU A 115 -32.34 16.74 47.82
N ALA A 116 -31.81 17.72 47.06
CA ALA A 116 -31.84 19.13 47.44
C ALA A 116 -33.27 19.74 47.43
N LEU A 117 -34.13 19.31 46.50
CA LEU A 117 -35.54 19.68 46.51
C LEU A 117 -36.31 19.02 47.66
N GLN A 118 -35.94 17.79 48.04
CA GLN A 118 -36.52 17.10 49.18
C GLN A 118 -36.14 17.78 50.51
N SER A 119 -34.87 18.14 50.73
CA SER A 119 -34.46 18.84 51.96
C SER A 119 -35.14 20.22 52.07
N ALA A 120 -35.21 20.98 50.97
CA ALA A 120 -35.92 22.27 50.95
C ALA A 120 -37.44 22.13 51.21
N LEU A 121 -38.06 21.02 50.78
CA LEU A 121 -39.45 20.70 51.10
C LEU A 121 -39.62 20.36 52.58
N GLU A 122 -38.72 19.56 53.16
CA GLU A 122 -38.74 19.18 54.57
C GLU A 122 -38.51 20.40 55.49
N GLU A 123 -37.58 21.28 55.14
CA GLU A 123 -37.35 22.58 55.80
C GLU A 123 -38.59 23.49 55.73
N SER A 124 -39.23 23.59 54.56
CA SER A 124 -40.46 24.38 54.39
C SER A 124 -41.62 23.81 55.22
N GLN A 125 -41.78 22.48 55.28
CA GLN A 125 -42.78 21.83 56.13
C GLN A 125 -42.50 22.04 57.63
N LEU A 126 -41.23 22.01 58.05
CA LEU A 126 -40.84 22.30 59.43
C LEU A 126 -41.17 23.76 59.80
N SER A 127 -40.76 24.70 58.95
CA SER A 127 -41.04 26.14 59.12
C SER A 127 -42.55 26.42 59.20
N LYS A 128 -43.34 25.78 58.31
CA LYS A 128 -44.80 25.86 58.34
C LYS A 128 -45.38 25.38 59.69
N LYS A 129 -45.00 24.19 60.17
CA LYS A 129 -45.46 23.65 61.47
C LYS A 129 -45.13 24.56 62.64
N GLN A 130 -43.93 25.17 62.63
CA GLN A 130 -43.52 26.14 63.66
C GLN A 130 -44.33 27.44 63.62
N LEU A 131 -44.75 27.89 62.43
CA LEU A 131 -45.64 29.04 62.25
C LEU A 131 -47.08 28.74 62.69
N GLU A 132 -47.61 27.57 62.33
CA GLU A 132 -48.94 27.11 62.73
C GLU A 132 -49.05 27.03 64.27
N HIS A 133 -48.10 26.37 64.94
CA HIS A 133 -48.11 26.28 66.40
C HIS A 133 -47.92 27.64 67.12
N LYS A 134 -47.10 28.55 66.57
CA LYS A 134 -46.99 29.92 67.11
C LYS A 134 -48.31 30.70 67.02
N LEU A 135 -49.06 30.51 65.93
CA LEU A 135 -50.36 31.15 65.71
C LEU A 135 -51.43 30.55 66.62
N GLU A 136 -51.40 29.23 66.85
CA GLU A 136 -52.23 28.50 67.80
C GLU A 136 -52.05 29.05 69.23
N VAL A 137 -50.82 29.10 69.74
CA VAL A 137 -50.51 29.65 71.09
C VAL A 137 -50.91 31.13 71.23
N GLN A 138 -50.75 31.95 70.18
CA GLN A 138 -51.25 33.33 70.18
C GLN A 138 -52.78 33.41 70.23
N THR A 139 -53.47 32.47 69.58
CA THR A 139 -54.94 32.40 69.57
C THR A 139 -55.49 31.95 70.93
N GLU A 140 -54.87 30.95 71.56
CA GLU A 140 -55.18 30.53 72.93
C GLU A 140 -54.94 31.68 73.93
N THR A 141 -53.81 32.37 73.82
CA THR A 141 -53.47 33.52 74.69
C THR A 141 -54.52 34.64 74.60
N LEU A 142 -55.03 34.92 73.40
CA LEU A 142 -56.11 35.89 73.18
C LEU A 142 -57.45 35.42 73.76
N ASN A 143 -57.79 34.14 73.61
CA ASN A 143 -59.00 33.56 74.19
C ASN A 143 -58.97 33.63 75.73
N ASN A 144 -57.87 33.21 76.36
CA ASN A 144 -57.68 33.25 77.81
C ASN A 144 -57.86 34.68 78.36
N LYS A 145 -57.27 35.68 77.70
CA LYS A 145 -57.45 37.10 78.08
C LYS A 145 -58.89 37.61 77.88
N MET A 146 -59.62 37.07 76.90
CA MET A 146 -61.04 37.36 76.70
C MET A 146 -61.95 36.67 77.74
N GLU A 147 -61.47 35.60 78.38
CA GLU A 147 -62.16 34.88 79.46
C GLU A 147 -61.90 35.53 80.83
N GLU A 148 -60.66 35.92 81.12
CA GLU A 148 -60.30 36.75 82.29
C GLU A 148 -61.18 38.01 82.38
N LEU A 149 -61.33 38.73 81.26
CA LEU A 149 -62.16 39.93 81.18
C LEU A 149 -63.66 39.67 81.42
N ARG A 150 -64.17 38.47 81.07
CA ARG A 150 -65.55 38.05 81.37
C ARG A 150 -65.72 37.73 82.85
N ALA A 151 -64.87 36.86 83.40
CA ALA A 151 -64.94 36.44 84.79
C ALA A 151 -64.79 37.61 85.78
N LEU A 152 -63.93 38.57 85.48
CA LEU A 152 -63.74 39.77 86.32
C LEU A 152 -64.99 40.67 86.31
N ASN A 153 -65.63 40.84 85.14
CA ASN A 153 -66.91 41.55 84.99
C ASN A 153 -68.07 40.86 85.73
N GLU A 154 -68.08 39.53 85.79
CA GLU A 154 -69.11 38.74 86.50
C GLU A 154 -68.92 38.79 88.02
N ASN A 155 -67.71 38.52 88.53
CA ASN A 155 -67.43 38.54 89.98
C ASN A 155 -67.72 39.90 90.62
N THR A 156 -67.46 40.99 89.89
CA THR A 156 -67.72 42.37 90.35
C THR A 156 -69.21 42.65 90.65
N GLN A 157 -70.13 41.80 90.19
CA GLN A 157 -71.57 41.94 90.40
C GLN A 157 -72.10 41.09 91.58
N SER A 158 -71.22 40.40 92.34
CA SER A 158 -71.60 39.46 93.41
C SER A 158 -71.15 39.91 94.80
N SER A 159 -72.03 39.77 95.81
CA SER A 159 -71.78 40.19 97.20
C SER A 159 -71.42 39.00 98.09
N MET A 160 -70.12 38.72 98.24
CA MET A 160 -69.59 37.60 99.05
C MET A 160 -69.70 37.81 100.57
N THR A 161 -69.72 36.70 101.32
CA THR A 161 -69.66 36.67 102.80
C THR A 161 -68.29 36.20 103.30
N SER A 162 -67.94 36.47 104.57
CA SER A 162 -66.58 36.25 105.09
C SER A 162 -66.12 34.78 105.10
N GLU A 163 -66.99 33.83 105.47
CA GLU A 163 -66.64 32.40 105.47
C GLU A 163 -66.49 31.87 104.03
N MET A 164 -67.36 32.34 103.12
CA MET A 164 -67.27 32.05 101.69
C MET A 164 -65.96 32.60 101.11
N MET A 165 -65.53 33.79 101.53
CA MET A 165 -64.25 34.40 101.15
C MET A 165 -63.05 33.60 101.68
N GLU A 166 -63.09 33.06 102.90
CA GLU A 166 -62.00 32.19 103.40
C GLU A 166 -61.92 30.86 102.64
N VAL A 167 -63.06 30.25 102.32
CA VAL A 167 -63.11 29.06 101.46
C VAL A 167 -62.60 29.39 100.05
N GLN A 168 -62.99 30.53 99.49
CA GLN A 168 -62.54 30.97 98.16
C GLN A 168 -61.04 31.26 98.12
N LEU A 169 -60.45 31.80 99.20
CA LEU A 169 -58.99 31.94 99.33
C LEU A 169 -58.29 30.57 99.35
N LYS A 170 -58.81 29.59 100.11
CA LYS A 170 -58.24 28.23 100.15
C LYS A 170 -58.40 27.46 98.84
N VAL A 171 -59.50 27.69 98.11
CA VAL A 171 -59.67 27.17 96.75
C VAL A 171 -58.63 27.79 95.82
N MET A 172 -58.45 29.12 95.84
CA MET A 172 -57.44 29.82 95.06
C MET A 172 -56.01 29.36 95.38
N GLU A 173 -55.66 29.14 96.66
CA GLU A 173 -54.37 28.57 97.09
C GLU A 173 -54.15 27.17 96.48
N LEU A 174 -55.14 26.28 96.58
CA LEU A 174 -55.06 24.94 96.00
C LEU A 174 -55.02 24.95 94.47
N GLU A 175 -55.70 25.89 93.83
CA GLU A 175 -55.63 26.12 92.38
C GLU A 175 -54.24 26.62 91.96
N THR A 176 -53.61 27.53 92.71
CA THR A 176 -52.23 27.94 92.44
C THR A 176 -51.23 26.79 92.59
N LEU A 177 -51.32 26.01 93.67
CA LEU A 177 -50.47 24.83 93.88
C LEU A 177 -50.69 23.74 92.81
N LYS A 178 -51.93 23.58 92.32
CA LYS A 178 -52.24 22.70 91.18
C LYS A 178 -51.54 23.18 89.90
N VAL A 179 -51.61 24.47 89.60
CA VAL A 179 -50.97 25.07 88.41
C VAL A 179 -49.44 24.95 88.49
N GLU A 180 -48.84 25.16 89.67
CA GLU A 180 -47.39 24.93 89.89
C GLU A 180 -46.98 23.46 89.67
N LEU A 181 -47.80 22.51 90.13
CA LEU A 181 -47.58 21.07 89.89
C LEU A 181 -47.77 20.69 88.42
N GLU A 182 -48.76 21.28 87.73
CA GLU A 182 -48.98 21.05 86.30
C GLU A 182 -47.84 21.66 85.45
N GLN A 183 -47.34 22.85 85.81
CA GLN A 183 -46.18 23.48 85.18
C GLN A 183 -44.90 22.64 85.39
N THR A 184 -44.58 22.24 86.62
CA THR A 184 -43.37 21.44 86.90
C THR A 184 -43.42 20.06 86.23
N LEU A 185 -44.61 19.46 86.11
CA LEU A 185 -44.82 18.22 85.33
C LEU A 185 -44.63 18.45 83.82
N GLN A 186 -45.11 19.57 83.27
CA GLN A 186 -44.86 19.94 81.88
C GLN A 186 -43.36 20.18 81.61
N GLU A 187 -42.67 20.91 82.48
CA GLU A 187 -41.21 21.09 82.36
C GLU A 187 -40.45 19.75 82.44
N GLY A 188 -40.92 18.81 83.28
CA GLY A 188 -40.41 17.44 83.31
C GLY A 188 -40.51 16.75 81.96
N ARG A 189 -41.68 16.79 81.33
CA ARG A 189 -41.91 16.23 79.98
C ARG A 189 -41.08 16.92 78.89
N TYR A 190 -40.90 18.23 78.94
CA TYR A 190 -40.04 18.93 77.98
C TYR A 190 -38.56 18.52 78.12
N ARG A 191 -38.07 18.36 79.35
CA ARG A 191 -36.72 17.82 79.62
C ARG A 191 -36.58 16.38 79.14
N GLU A 192 -37.60 15.54 79.36
CA GLU A 192 -37.66 14.16 78.88
C GLU A 192 -37.59 14.07 77.35
N GLN A 193 -38.43 14.82 76.63
CA GLN A 193 -38.40 14.90 75.15
C GLN A 193 -37.05 15.42 74.61
N GLN A 194 -36.42 16.38 75.30
CA GLN A 194 -35.09 16.87 74.94
C GLN A 194 -33.99 15.78 75.13
N LEU A 195 -34.13 14.94 76.16
CA LEU A 195 -33.26 13.77 76.37
C LEU A 195 -33.53 12.66 75.33
N GLU A 196 -34.77 12.43 74.92
CA GLU A 196 -35.10 11.50 73.82
C GLU A 196 -34.51 11.94 72.48
N LEU A 197 -34.64 13.23 72.13
CA LEU A 197 -34.10 13.80 70.90
C LEU A 197 -32.56 13.77 70.86
N THR A 198 -31.90 14.05 71.98
CA THR A 198 -30.43 13.94 72.08
C THR A 198 -29.97 12.48 72.07
N SER A 199 -30.66 11.58 72.76
CA SER A 199 -30.41 10.12 72.72
C SER A 199 -30.56 9.56 71.30
N SER A 200 -31.65 9.87 70.59
CA SER A 200 -31.86 9.52 69.17
C SER A 200 -30.72 10.04 68.27
N THR A 201 -30.21 11.23 68.57
CA THR A 201 -29.13 11.86 67.79
C THR A 201 -27.79 11.18 68.05
N LEU A 202 -27.46 10.91 69.32
CA LEU A 202 -26.29 10.10 69.69
C LEU A 202 -26.36 8.69 69.11
N GLN A 203 -27.53 8.03 69.13
CA GLN A 203 -27.73 6.71 68.52
C GLN A 203 -27.46 6.72 67.01
N ARG A 204 -27.93 7.74 66.29
CA ARG A 204 -27.62 7.93 64.86
C ARG A 204 -26.15 8.24 64.59
N HIS A 205 -25.48 8.97 65.49
CA HIS A 205 -24.02 9.18 65.39
C HIS A 205 -23.23 7.89 65.66
N LEU A 206 -23.65 7.06 66.60
CA LEU A 206 -23.06 5.75 66.86
C LEU A 206 -23.25 4.79 65.66
N GLN A 207 -24.45 4.74 65.08
CA GLN A 207 -24.75 3.94 63.89
C GLN A 207 -23.85 4.32 62.71
N ARG A 208 -23.76 5.63 62.40
CA ARG A 208 -22.82 6.12 61.39
C ARG A 208 -21.39 5.76 61.73
N GLY A 209 -20.96 5.95 62.98
CA GLY A 209 -19.61 5.58 63.45
C GLY A 209 -19.29 4.10 63.27
N THR A 210 -20.26 3.19 63.43
CA THR A 210 -20.09 1.76 63.13
C THR A 210 -20.06 1.46 61.64
N GLU A 211 -20.88 2.12 60.82
CA GLU A 211 -20.84 1.99 59.35
C GLU A 211 -19.48 2.45 58.80
N ASP A 212 -19.01 3.62 59.28
CA ASP A 212 -17.68 4.20 59.07
C ASP A 212 -16.52 3.27 59.50
N GLN A 213 -16.71 2.50 60.57
CA GLN A 213 -15.70 1.54 61.05
C GLN A 213 -15.68 0.31 60.14
N GLU A 214 -16.83 -0.27 59.83
CA GLU A 214 -16.93 -1.41 58.92
C GLU A 214 -16.37 -1.07 57.54
N GLU A 215 -16.55 0.15 57.04
CA GLU A 215 -15.96 0.58 55.76
C GLU A 215 -14.43 0.60 55.80
N ARG A 216 -13.84 1.15 56.86
CA ARG A 216 -12.37 1.11 57.06
C ARG A 216 -11.85 -0.31 57.25
N GLU A 217 -12.64 -1.20 57.88
CA GLU A 217 -12.29 -2.63 57.98
C GLU A 217 -12.36 -3.33 56.61
N ARG A 218 -13.40 -3.06 55.80
CA ARG A 218 -13.50 -3.54 54.40
C ARG A 218 -12.34 -3.03 53.54
N GLU A 219 -11.97 -1.76 53.66
CA GLU A 219 -10.80 -1.17 52.99
C GLU A 219 -9.49 -1.82 53.44
N ALA A 220 -9.29 -2.00 54.75
CA ALA A 220 -8.11 -2.65 55.31
C ALA A 220 -7.96 -4.09 54.82
N VAL A 221 -9.04 -4.88 54.83
CA VAL A 221 -9.07 -6.25 54.28
C VAL A 221 -8.75 -6.24 52.78
N SER A 222 -9.29 -5.29 52.01
CA SER A 222 -8.95 -5.12 50.59
C SER A 222 -7.45 -4.83 50.40
N CYS A 223 -6.88 -3.94 51.20
CA CYS A 223 -5.45 -3.61 51.19
C CYS A 223 -4.56 -4.80 51.56
N PHE A 224 -4.93 -5.59 52.58
CA PHE A 224 -4.21 -6.80 52.95
C PHE A 224 -4.28 -7.86 51.85
N ASN A 225 -5.44 -8.07 51.22
CA ASN A 225 -5.60 -8.99 50.08
C ASN A 225 -4.76 -8.55 48.86
N ALA A 226 -4.68 -7.24 48.58
CA ALA A 226 -3.82 -6.71 47.53
C ALA A 226 -2.32 -6.88 47.85
N LEU A 227 -1.94 -6.63 49.11
CA LEU A 227 -0.58 -6.84 49.63
C LEU A 227 -0.17 -8.32 49.58
N GLU A 228 -1.08 -9.25 49.88
CA GLU A 228 -0.85 -10.69 49.81
C GLU A 228 -0.61 -11.13 48.36
N LYS A 229 -1.47 -10.74 47.41
CA LYS A 229 -1.26 -10.99 45.98
C LYS A 229 0.04 -10.38 45.45
N ALA A 230 0.40 -9.19 45.91
CA ALA A 230 1.69 -8.59 45.57
C ALA A 230 2.87 -9.38 46.16
N ARG A 231 2.74 -9.97 47.35
CA ARG A 231 3.74 -10.88 47.94
C ARG A 231 3.80 -12.22 47.22
N GLU A 232 2.67 -12.75 46.73
CA GLU A 232 2.63 -13.95 45.89
C GLU A 232 3.38 -13.72 44.59
N ALA A 233 3.02 -12.69 43.82
CA ALA A 233 3.72 -12.32 42.59
C ALA A 233 5.23 -12.06 42.80
N ASN A 234 5.64 -11.49 43.95
CA ASN A 234 7.06 -11.33 44.29
C ASN A 234 7.75 -12.67 44.62
N ARG A 235 7.06 -13.66 45.18
CA ARG A 235 7.61 -15.02 45.37
C ARG A 235 7.73 -15.74 44.02
N ASP A 236 6.74 -15.59 43.14
CA ASP A 236 6.76 -16.20 41.81
C ASP A 236 7.90 -15.62 40.97
N LEU A 237 8.05 -14.28 40.95
CA LEU A 237 9.19 -13.60 40.30
C LEU A 237 10.54 -13.96 40.94
N GLN A 238 10.61 -14.23 42.25
CA GLN A 238 11.83 -14.74 42.89
C GLN A 238 12.14 -16.17 42.44
N VAL A 239 11.13 -17.04 42.27
CA VAL A 239 11.30 -18.40 41.76
C VAL A 239 11.72 -18.38 40.28
N GLU A 240 11.17 -17.48 39.45
CA GLU A 240 11.64 -17.26 38.08
C GLU A 240 13.09 -16.75 38.06
N LEU A 241 13.45 -15.80 38.92
CA LEU A 241 14.81 -15.30 39.05
C LEU A 241 15.79 -16.39 39.50
N ASP A 242 15.44 -17.18 40.51
CA ASP A 242 16.26 -18.28 41.01
C ASP A 242 16.42 -19.38 39.95
N LEU A 243 15.37 -19.68 39.17
CA LEU A 243 15.41 -20.59 38.03
C LEU A 243 16.35 -20.08 36.93
N VAL A 244 16.29 -18.79 36.58
CA VAL A 244 17.21 -18.17 35.61
C VAL A 244 18.65 -18.15 36.13
N LEU A 245 18.86 -17.88 37.41
CA LEU A 245 20.17 -17.93 38.06
C LEU A 245 20.73 -19.35 38.14
N GLN A 246 19.88 -20.38 38.28
CA GLN A 246 20.28 -21.79 38.22
C GLN A 246 20.64 -22.21 36.78
N GLN A 247 19.82 -21.84 35.79
CA GLN A 247 20.13 -22.06 34.37
C GLN A 247 21.45 -21.38 33.95
N ALA A 248 21.76 -20.21 34.52
CA ALA A 248 23.03 -19.51 34.30
C ALA A 248 24.23 -20.15 35.03
N GLN A 249 24.01 -21.07 35.97
CA GLN A 249 25.05 -21.72 36.78
C GLN A 249 25.38 -23.16 36.36
N ASP A 250 24.58 -23.82 35.51
CA ASP A 250 24.84 -25.21 35.05
C ASP A 250 25.85 -25.26 33.87
N PRO A 251 27.13 -25.64 34.08
CA PRO A 251 28.14 -25.65 33.02
C PRO A 251 27.95 -26.82 32.02
N SER A 252 27.14 -27.81 32.36
CA SER A 252 26.77 -28.95 31.52
C SER A 252 25.57 -28.67 30.61
N SER A 253 24.77 -27.63 30.88
CA SER A 253 23.66 -27.19 30.01
C SER A 253 24.16 -26.36 28.81
N ARG A 254 25.26 -26.82 28.19
CA ARG A 254 26.01 -26.08 27.16
C ARG A 254 25.37 -26.19 25.77
N GLY A 255 24.04 -26.06 25.72
CA GLY A 255 23.20 -26.19 24.51
C GLY A 255 22.54 -24.90 24.03
N ASN A 256 22.28 -23.93 24.92
CA ASN A 256 21.75 -22.59 24.58
C ASN A 256 22.44 -21.51 25.43
N SER A 257 23.70 -21.20 25.13
CA SER A 257 24.33 -19.98 25.66
C SER A 257 24.00 -18.82 24.74
N LEU A 258 23.58 -17.67 25.30
CA LEU A 258 23.32 -16.45 24.54
C LEU A 258 24.52 -16.03 23.66
N PHE A 259 25.75 -16.32 24.09
CA PHE A 259 26.95 -16.09 23.28
C PHE A 259 27.18 -17.14 22.19
N ALA A 260 26.78 -18.40 22.40
CA ALA A 260 26.79 -19.41 21.35
C ALA A 260 25.73 -19.08 20.29
N GLU A 261 24.50 -18.76 20.71
CA GLU A 261 23.46 -18.25 19.81
C GLU A 261 23.89 -17.00 19.05
N LEU A 262 24.56 -16.03 19.70
CA LEU A 262 25.03 -14.83 19.02
C LEU A 262 26.16 -15.12 18.02
N GLU A 263 27.07 -16.04 18.31
CA GLU A 263 28.13 -16.43 17.37
C GLU A 263 27.58 -17.33 16.25
N ASP A 264 26.57 -18.16 16.50
CA ASP A 264 25.84 -18.92 15.45
C ASP A 264 24.99 -18.01 14.57
N LYS A 265 24.25 -17.06 15.15
CA LYS A 265 23.53 -16.00 14.42
C LYS A 265 24.50 -15.14 13.62
N ARG A 266 25.67 -14.81 14.17
CA ARG A 266 26.75 -14.12 13.46
C ARG A 266 27.31 -14.96 12.32
N ALA A 267 27.64 -16.24 12.55
CA ALA A 267 28.14 -17.14 11.52
C ALA A 267 27.09 -17.41 10.43
N ALA A 268 25.80 -17.45 10.77
CA ALA A 268 24.70 -17.51 9.82
C ALA A 268 24.62 -16.21 8.99
N MET A 269 24.69 -15.04 9.62
CA MET A 269 24.71 -13.74 8.93
C MET A 269 25.97 -13.55 8.07
N GLU A 270 27.14 -14.01 8.51
CA GLU A 270 28.38 -13.98 7.71
C GLU A 270 28.29 -14.94 6.52
N ARG A 271 27.75 -16.16 6.70
CA ARG A 271 27.44 -17.11 5.59
C ARG A 271 26.41 -16.53 4.62
N GLN A 272 25.36 -15.89 5.11
CA GLN A 272 24.35 -15.21 4.29
C GLN A 272 24.95 -14.04 3.52
N LEU A 273 25.80 -13.22 4.16
CA LEU A 273 26.50 -12.10 3.53
C LEU A 273 27.48 -12.58 2.45
N ILE A 274 28.18 -13.70 2.67
CA ILE A 274 29.04 -14.34 1.66
C ILE A 274 28.19 -14.86 0.50
N SER A 275 27.09 -15.57 0.77
CA SER A 275 26.15 -16.05 -0.26
C SER A 275 25.59 -14.90 -1.10
N MET A 276 25.10 -13.83 -0.45
CA MET A 276 24.62 -12.61 -1.12
C MET A 276 25.71 -11.93 -1.96
N LYS A 277 26.97 -11.88 -1.49
CA LYS A 277 28.11 -11.37 -2.27
C LYS A 277 28.40 -12.24 -3.50
N VAL A 278 28.40 -13.57 -3.36
CA VAL A 278 28.62 -14.50 -4.48
C VAL A 278 27.47 -14.39 -5.50
N GLN A 279 26.22 -14.32 -5.04
CA GLN A 279 25.06 -14.09 -5.91
C GLN A 279 25.14 -12.73 -6.61
N ASN A 280 25.46 -11.65 -5.89
CA ASN A 280 25.61 -10.31 -6.48
C ASN A 280 26.74 -10.26 -7.53
N LEU A 281 27.89 -10.87 -7.25
CA LEU A 281 28.99 -10.99 -8.23
C LEU A 281 28.62 -11.86 -9.44
N SER A 282 27.82 -12.91 -9.25
CA SER A 282 27.29 -13.74 -10.33
C SER A 282 26.32 -12.95 -11.22
N LEU A 283 25.33 -12.28 -10.60
CA LEU A 283 24.39 -11.40 -11.28
C LEU A 283 25.10 -10.23 -11.98
N GLN A 284 26.15 -9.67 -11.40
CA GLN A 284 26.96 -8.62 -12.03
C GLN A 284 27.69 -9.13 -13.28
N LYS A 285 28.25 -10.35 -13.24
CA LYS A 285 28.84 -11.01 -14.42
C LYS A 285 27.79 -11.32 -15.49
N GLN A 286 26.63 -11.85 -15.11
CA GLN A 286 25.52 -12.15 -16.01
C GLN A 286 24.95 -10.89 -16.66
N HIS A 287 24.78 -9.81 -15.89
CA HIS A 287 24.37 -8.50 -16.39
C HIS A 287 25.41 -7.91 -17.35
N ALA A 288 26.71 -7.98 -17.03
CA ALA A 288 27.78 -7.52 -17.93
C ALA A 288 27.81 -8.31 -19.25
N PHE A 289 27.63 -9.64 -19.20
CA PHE A 289 27.52 -10.49 -20.38
C PHE A 289 26.29 -10.15 -21.23
N SER A 290 25.12 -10.01 -20.60
CA SER A 290 23.87 -9.62 -21.27
C SER A 290 23.97 -8.23 -21.91
N LYS A 291 24.56 -7.24 -21.21
CA LYS A 291 24.84 -5.90 -21.74
C LYS A 291 25.76 -5.97 -22.96
N GLN A 292 26.76 -6.86 -22.97
CA GLN A 292 27.63 -7.08 -24.13
C GLN A 292 26.88 -7.76 -25.30
N GLN A 293 26.04 -8.77 -25.04
CA GLN A 293 25.23 -9.43 -26.06
C GLN A 293 24.23 -8.46 -26.71
N LEU A 294 23.54 -7.66 -25.91
CA LEU A 294 22.65 -6.60 -26.38
C LEU A 294 23.40 -5.57 -27.23
N GLN A 295 24.61 -5.16 -26.83
CA GLN A 295 25.42 -4.22 -27.63
C GLN A 295 25.81 -4.80 -29.00
N ARG A 296 26.19 -6.09 -29.06
CA ARG A 296 26.44 -6.79 -30.35
C ARG A 296 25.19 -6.77 -31.24
N MET A 297 24.03 -7.07 -30.66
CA MET A 297 22.76 -7.09 -31.39
C MET A 297 22.35 -5.70 -31.88
N LYS A 298 22.51 -4.64 -31.05
CA LYS A 298 22.28 -3.24 -31.48
C LYS A 298 23.17 -2.85 -32.66
N VAL A 299 24.46 -3.23 -32.64
CA VAL A 299 25.39 -2.95 -33.74
C VAL A 299 25.00 -3.71 -35.02
N GLN A 300 24.55 -4.97 -34.91
CA GLN A 300 24.01 -5.73 -36.04
C GLN A 300 22.75 -5.07 -36.62
N ILE A 301 21.79 -4.67 -35.79
CA ILE A 301 20.57 -3.98 -36.22
C ILE A 301 20.91 -2.63 -36.89
N ALA A 302 21.79 -1.82 -36.30
CA ALA A 302 22.23 -0.55 -36.88
C ALA A 302 22.91 -0.74 -38.25
N THR A 303 23.69 -1.83 -38.40
CA THR A 303 24.32 -2.21 -39.68
C THR A 303 23.27 -2.62 -40.72
N LEU A 304 22.30 -3.47 -40.33
CA LEU A 304 21.20 -3.89 -41.20
C LEU A 304 20.33 -2.70 -41.65
N MET A 305 20.00 -1.77 -40.75
CA MET A 305 19.26 -0.55 -41.08
C MET A 305 20.04 0.35 -42.04
N GLN A 306 21.37 0.47 -41.89
CA GLN A 306 22.20 1.23 -42.83
C GLN A 306 22.30 0.56 -44.21
N LEU A 307 22.34 -0.78 -44.26
CA LEU A 307 22.29 -1.54 -45.52
C LEU A 307 20.91 -1.48 -46.18
N GLN A 308 19.82 -1.42 -45.41
CA GLN A 308 18.46 -1.22 -45.92
C GLN A 308 18.25 0.21 -46.44
N GLY A 309 18.76 1.23 -45.73
CA GLY A 309 18.67 2.64 -46.14
C GLY A 309 19.43 3.01 -47.43
N SER A 310 20.21 2.07 -47.99
CA SER A 310 20.93 2.22 -49.26
C SER A 310 20.38 1.35 -50.39
N ARG A 311 19.39 0.48 -50.14
CA ARG A 311 18.64 -0.23 -51.18
C ARG A 311 17.41 0.59 -51.60
N ALA A 312 17.05 0.49 -52.88
CA ALA A 312 15.73 0.94 -53.33
C ALA A 312 14.65 0.14 -52.61
N ASP A 313 13.52 0.78 -52.29
CA ASP A 313 12.42 0.17 -51.55
C ASP A 313 11.77 -0.93 -52.41
N PRO A 314 11.71 -2.20 -51.96
CA PRO A 314 11.14 -3.28 -52.77
C PRO A 314 9.66 -3.02 -53.10
N ALA A 315 8.89 -2.46 -52.14
CA ALA A 315 7.51 -2.07 -52.36
C ALA A 315 7.35 -0.88 -53.34
N GLN A 316 8.41 -0.11 -53.63
CA GLN A 316 8.42 0.89 -54.70
C GLN A 316 8.70 0.23 -56.06
N LEU A 317 9.61 -0.74 -56.12
CA LEU A 317 9.88 -1.50 -57.36
C LEU A 317 8.67 -2.34 -57.78
N GLU A 318 8.02 -3.03 -56.85
CA GLU A 318 6.79 -3.79 -57.10
C GLU A 318 5.65 -2.89 -57.59
N ARG A 319 5.42 -1.72 -56.97
CA ARG A 319 4.43 -0.74 -57.45
C ARG A 319 4.72 -0.22 -58.85
N LEU A 320 5.98 0.09 -59.16
CA LEU A 320 6.39 0.49 -60.52
C LEU A 320 6.19 -0.64 -61.53
N GLN A 321 6.47 -1.88 -61.14
CA GLN A 321 6.27 -3.07 -61.98
C GLN A 321 4.78 -3.36 -62.24
N CYS A 322 3.90 -3.15 -61.25
CA CYS A 322 2.45 -3.22 -61.42
C CYS A 322 1.92 -2.11 -62.34
N MET A 323 2.31 -0.85 -62.13
CA MET A 323 1.89 0.22 -63.05
C MET A 323 2.39 0.00 -64.49
N LEU A 324 3.58 -0.59 -64.66
CA LEU A 324 4.09 -0.99 -65.98
C LEU A 324 3.28 -2.15 -66.59
N SER A 325 2.88 -3.17 -65.83
CA SER A 325 2.06 -4.26 -66.36
C SER A 325 0.64 -3.80 -66.70
N GLU A 326 0.04 -2.94 -65.87
CA GLU A 326 -1.25 -2.28 -66.15
C GLU A 326 -1.18 -1.44 -67.43
N LYS A 327 -0.18 -0.56 -67.58
CA LYS A 327 -0.04 0.27 -68.78
C LYS A 327 0.29 -0.52 -70.04
N ASN A 328 1.05 -1.61 -69.94
CA ASN A 328 1.23 -2.54 -71.05
C ASN A 328 -0.08 -3.28 -71.40
N GLY A 329 -0.91 -3.63 -70.41
CA GLY A 329 -2.25 -4.17 -70.61
C GLY A 329 -3.21 -3.16 -71.27
N GLU A 330 -3.17 -1.88 -70.89
CA GLU A 330 -3.89 -0.80 -71.57
C GLU A 330 -3.46 -0.67 -73.04
N ILE A 331 -2.15 -0.69 -73.32
CA ILE A 331 -1.60 -0.64 -74.69
C ILE A 331 -2.10 -1.84 -75.51
N GLN A 332 -2.05 -3.07 -74.98
CA GLN A 332 -2.57 -4.25 -75.66
C GLN A 332 -4.08 -4.15 -75.93
N ASN A 333 -4.86 -3.64 -74.96
CA ASN A 333 -6.29 -3.39 -75.14
C ASN A 333 -6.59 -2.31 -76.17
N LEU A 334 -5.78 -1.26 -76.26
CA LEU A 334 -5.89 -0.22 -77.28
C LEU A 334 -5.50 -0.73 -78.68
N MET A 335 -4.44 -1.54 -78.80
CA MET A 335 -4.10 -2.23 -80.06
C MET A 335 -5.23 -3.16 -80.52
N MET A 336 -5.83 -3.95 -79.62
CA MET A 336 -6.98 -4.79 -79.94
C MET A 336 -8.22 -3.97 -80.34
N LYS A 337 -8.42 -2.78 -79.78
CA LYS A 337 -9.50 -1.87 -80.17
C LYS A 337 -9.23 -1.25 -81.55
N LEU A 338 -8.01 -0.79 -81.84
CA LEU A 338 -7.60 -0.30 -83.15
C LEU A 338 -7.82 -1.36 -84.23
N GLN A 339 -7.31 -2.59 -84.03
CA GLN A 339 -7.51 -3.71 -84.97
C GLN A 339 -8.99 -4.10 -85.19
N ARG A 340 -9.89 -3.81 -84.25
CA ARG A 340 -11.34 -3.98 -84.41
C ARG A 340 -11.95 -2.82 -85.18
N LEU A 341 -11.54 -1.59 -84.90
CA LEU A 341 -11.98 -0.39 -85.61
C LEU A 341 -11.52 -0.41 -87.07
N GLU A 342 -10.28 -0.78 -87.35
CA GLU A 342 -9.75 -1.00 -88.71
C GLU A 342 -10.59 -2.02 -89.50
N LYS A 343 -11.00 -3.12 -88.86
CA LYS A 343 -11.88 -4.13 -89.49
C LYS A 343 -13.28 -3.58 -89.76
N VAL A 344 -13.85 -2.81 -88.84
CA VAL A 344 -15.16 -2.14 -89.03
C VAL A 344 -15.07 -1.04 -90.09
N GLU A 345 -13.95 -0.31 -90.17
CA GLU A 345 -13.69 0.71 -91.18
C GLU A 345 -13.54 0.08 -92.57
N MET A 346 -12.87 -1.06 -92.69
CA MET A 346 -12.79 -1.83 -93.95
C MET A 346 -14.17 -2.38 -94.38
N LEU A 347 -15.01 -2.81 -93.44
CA LEU A 347 -16.40 -3.19 -93.70
C LEU A 347 -17.24 -2.00 -94.14
N LEU A 348 -17.13 -0.84 -93.47
CA LEU A 348 -17.85 0.37 -93.85
C LEU A 348 -17.38 0.93 -95.19
N LYS A 349 -16.07 0.93 -95.50
CA LYS A 349 -15.53 1.35 -96.80
C LYS A 349 -16.01 0.45 -97.94
N SER A 350 -16.06 -0.86 -97.73
CA SER A 350 -16.62 -1.80 -98.73
C SER A 350 -18.14 -1.73 -98.86
N GLN A 351 -18.86 -1.29 -97.83
CA GLN A 351 -20.29 -1.02 -97.88
C GLN A 351 -20.63 0.33 -98.54
N LEU A 352 -19.84 1.38 -98.29
CA LEU A 352 -20.02 2.71 -98.89
C LEU A 352 -19.74 2.69 -100.41
N ALA A 353 -18.80 1.84 -100.85
CA ALA A 353 -18.53 1.59 -102.28
C ALA A 353 -19.71 0.97 -103.06
N ASN A 354 -20.77 0.52 -102.37
CA ASN A 354 -21.91 -0.21 -102.94
C ASN A 354 -23.26 0.51 -102.78
N ARG A 355 -23.29 1.82 -102.46
CA ARG A 355 -24.55 2.58 -102.37
C ARG A 355 -24.54 3.84 -103.23
N GLY A 356 -25.23 3.78 -104.37
CA GLY A 356 -25.48 4.94 -105.24
C GLY A 356 -26.42 5.97 -104.58
N PRO A 357 -26.49 7.18 -105.15
CA PRO A 357 -27.33 8.26 -104.62
C PRO A 357 -28.81 7.93 -104.75
N ALA A 358 -29.58 8.30 -103.73
CA ALA A 358 -31.04 8.31 -103.78
C ALA A 358 -31.51 9.76 -103.79
N GLU A 359 -32.06 10.19 -104.93
CA GLU A 359 -33.01 11.31 -104.98
C GLU A 359 -34.22 10.93 -104.10
N GLY A 360 -34.92 11.86 -103.45
CA GLY A 360 -35.23 13.21 -103.88
C GLY A 360 -36.71 13.21 -104.25
N GLY A 361 -37.58 13.72 -103.38
CA GLY A 361 -39.02 13.51 -103.47
C GLY A 361 -39.80 14.62 -102.80
N GLU A 362 -39.92 15.74 -103.51
CA GLU A 362 -40.61 16.95 -103.06
C GLU A 362 -42.03 16.66 -102.54
N GLY A 363 -42.27 17.00 -101.27
CA GLY A 363 -43.59 16.97 -100.64
C GLY A 363 -43.89 18.27 -99.92
N GLN A 364 -45.01 18.93 -100.24
CA GLN A 364 -45.36 20.27 -99.71
C GLN A 364 -45.89 20.27 -98.26
N ASP A 365 -45.11 19.69 -97.34
CA ASP A 365 -45.02 20.11 -95.92
C ASP A 365 -43.54 20.09 -95.42
N GLU A 366 -42.59 20.00 -96.35
CA GLU A 366 -41.16 19.91 -96.05
C GLU A 366 -40.62 21.11 -95.26
N THR A 367 -41.15 22.33 -95.41
CA THR A 367 -40.54 23.50 -94.76
C THR A 367 -40.61 23.38 -93.23
N TYR A 368 -41.79 23.11 -92.67
CA TYR A 368 -41.93 22.95 -91.22
C TYR A 368 -41.21 21.70 -90.70
N TYR A 369 -41.34 20.57 -91.39
CA TYR A 369 -40.70 19.32 -90.97
C TYR A 369 -39.16 19.38 -91.08
N THR A 370 -38.62 19.94 -92.16
CA THR A 370 -37.17 20.10 -92.32
C THR A 370 -36.62 21.22 -91.44
N ASP A 371 -37.34 22.29 -91.13
CA ASP A 371 -36.88 23.31 -90.18
C ASP A 371 -36.93 22.80 -88.73
N LEU A 372 -37.92 21.98 -88.37
CA LEU A 372 -37.91 21.23 -87.11
C LEU A 372 -36.73 20.27 -87.02
N LEU A 373 -36.45 19.50 -88.09
CA LEU A 373 -35.27 18.62 -88.16
C LEU A 373 -33.95 19.40 -88.14
N LYS A 374 -33.83 20.53 -88.85
CA LYS A 374 -32.65 21.42 -88.80
C LYS A 374 -32.46 22.00 -87.40
N MET A 375 -33.54 22.42 -86.72
CA MET A 375 -33.48 22.91 -85.35
C MET A 375 -33.03 21.80 -84.40
N GLN A 376 -33.63 20.61 -84.48
CA GLN A 376 -33.22 19.43 -83.71
C GLN A 376 -31.75 19.08 -83.96
N LEU A 377 -31.31 19.04 -85.22
CA LEU A 377 -29.90 18.80 -85.59
C LEU A 377 -28.98 19.89 -85.01
N SER A 378 -29.36 21.17 -85.10
CA SER A 378 -28.58 22.27 -84.55
C SER A 378 -28.48 22.21 -83.02
N ASN A 379 -29.50 21.65 -82.36
CA ASN A 379 -29.50 21.48 -80.90
C ASN A 379 -28.64 20.27 -80.52
N THR A 380 -28.75 19.12 -81.22
CA THR A 380 -27.89 17.96 -80.96
C THR A 380 -26.42 18.25 -81.27
N VAL A 381 -26.11 19.13 -82.24
CA VAL A 381 -24.74 19.64 -82.46
C VAL A 381 -24.27 20.49 -81.28
N LYS A 382 -25.05 21.49 -80.84
CA LYS A 382 -24.68 22.32 -79.67
C LYS A 382 -24.53 21.51 -78.38
N ASP A 383 -25.37 20.50 -78.19
CA ASP A 383 -25.29 19.62 -77.02
C ASP A 383 -24.11 18.63 -77.13
N ALA A 384 -23.73 18.21 -78.34
CA ALA A 384 -22.49 17.47 -78.57
C ALA A 384 -21.24 18.34 -78.36
N GLU A 385 -21.27 19.62 -78.74
CA GLU A 385 -20.22 20.61 -78.46
C GLU A 385 -20.05 20.80 -76.95
N ARG A 386 -21.16 21.07 -76.23
CA ARG A 386 -21.18 21.18 -74.75
C ARG A 386 -20.63 19.93 -74.05
N LEU A 387 -21.07 18.74 -74.46
CA LEU A 387 -20.57 17.47 -73.92
C LEU A 387 -19.07 17.25 -74.26
N GLY A 388 -18.60 17.78 -75.38
CA GLY A 388 -17.18 17.83 -75.75
C GLY A 388 -16.37 18.73 -74.82
N ASP A 389 -16.86 19.95 -74.56
CA ASP A 389 -16.25 20.91 -73.63
C ASP A 389 -16.20 20.37 -72.20
N ASP A 390 -17.32 19.84 -71.68
CA ASP A 390 -17.39 19.21 -70.35
C ASP A 390 -16.42 18.02 -70.22
N LEU A 391 -16.35 17.16 -71.24
CA LEU A 391 -15.39 16.05 -71.28
C LEU A 391 -13.94 16.54 -71.35
N SER A 392 -13.67 17.65 -72.04
CA SER A 392 -12.34 18.27 -72.07
C SER A 392 -11.93 18.82 -70.70
N LEU A 393 -12.87 19.47 -70.00
CA LEU A 393 -12.69 20.02 -68.67
C LEU A 393 -12.50 18.91 -67.63
N GLN A 394 -13.26 17.81 -67.73
CA GLN A 394 -13.10 16.64 -66.86
C GLN A 394 -11.74 15.96 -67.08
N ARG A 395 -11.28 15.84 -68.33
CA ARG A 395 -9.92 15.36 -68.65
C ARG A 395 -8.85 16.26 -68.01
N MET A 396 -8.95 17.58 -68.18
CA MET A 396 -8.01 18.54 -67.59
C MET A 396 -7.96 18.43 -66.05
N LYS A 397 -9.12 18.35 -65.39
CA LYS A 397 -9.22 18.13 -63.93
C LYS A 397 -8.50 16.83 -63.51
N SER A 398 -8.85 15.70 -64.13
CA SER A 398 -8.26 14.39 -63.79
C SER A 398 -6.74 14.34 -64.00
N LEU A 399 -6.21 15.04 -65.00
CA LEU A 399 -4.76 15.16 -65.22
C LEU A 399 -4.09 16.00 -64.11
N SER A 400 -4.71 17.12 -63.71
CA SER A 400 -4.20 17.96 -62.63
C SER A 400 -4.24 17.26 -61.26
N GLU A 401 -5.27 16.44 -61.01
CA GLU A 401 -5.42 15.61 -59.82
C GLU A 401 -4.38 14.49 -59.80
N SER A 402 -4.16 13.81 -60.94
CA SER A 402 -3.12 12.78 -61.10
C SER A 402 -1.71 13.35 -60.88
N GLN A 403 -1.40 14.53 -61.44
CA GLN A 403 -0.12 15.21 -61.19
C GLN A 403 0.03 15.58 -59.71
N ARG A 404 -1.03 16.13 -59.08
CA ARG A 404 -1.02 16.50 -57.65
C ARG A 404 -0.81 15.29 -56.75
N ALA A 405 -1.42 14.14 -57.06
CA ALA A 405 -1.19 12.89 -56.35
C ALA A 405 0.28 12.44 -56.45
N LEU A 406 0.83 12.40 -57.67
CA LEU A 406 2.21 12.02 -57.94
C LEU A 406 3.24 12.96 -57.28
N GLU A 407 2.93 14.26 -57.17
CA GLU A 407 3.73 15.20 -56.38
C GLU A 407 3.67 14.95 -54.87
N LEU A 408 2.52 14.52 -54.34
CA LEU A 408 2.38 14.13 -52.93
C LEU A 408 3.12 12.82 -52.63
N GLU A 409 3.08 11.83 -53.52
CA GLU A 409 3.86 10.59 -53.40
C GLU A 409 5.36 10.87 -53.37
N ARG A 410 5.87 11.75 -54.25
CA ARG A 410 7.28 12.17 -54.26
C ARG A 410 7.67 12.84 -52.93
N LYS A 411 6.81 13.69 -52.37
CA LYS A 411 7.01 14.35 -51.08
C LYS A 411 7.00 13.34 -49.94
N LEU A 412 6.02 12.44 -49.90
CA LEU A 412 5.92 11.35 -48.92
C LEU A 412 7.19 10.49 -48.91
N TYR A 413 7.61 9.98 -50.08
CA TYR A 413 8.83 9.18 -50.23
C TYR A 413 10.08 9.92 -49.73
N SER A 414 10.22 11.21 -50.04
CA SER A 414 11.34 12.01 -49.54
C SER A 414 11.35 12.13 -48.00
N SER A 415 10.16 12.26 -47.38
CA SER A 415 10.00 12.33 -45.93
C SER A 415 10.24 10.98 -45.24
N GLU A 416 9.79 9.87 -45.84
CA GLU A 416 10.07 8.51 -45.34
C GLU A 416 11.56 8.17 -45.40
N ARG A 417 12.24 8.58 -46.48
CA ARG A 417 13.70 8.39 -46.62
C ARG A 417 14.46 9.20 -45.57
N LEU A 418 14.08 10.45 -45.34
CA LEU A 418 14.67 11.28 -44.30
C LEU A 418 14.41 10.70 -42.90
N LEU A 419 13.19 10.23 -42.62
CA LEU A 419 12.84 9.57 -41.36
C LEU A 419 13.69 8.31 -41.12
N LYS A 420 13.85 7.44 -42.13
CA LYS A 420 14.73 6.26 -42.06
C LYS A 420 16.19 6.64 -41.79
N GLN A 421 16.69 7.73 -42.40
CA GLN A 421 18.02 8.25 -42.12
C GLN A 421 18.15 8.74 -40.66
N THR A 422 17.27 9.64 -40.20
CA THR A 422 17.30 10.20 -38.84
C THR A 422 17.12 9.13 -37.77
N GLN A 423 16.34 8.06 -38.03
CA GLN A 423 16.27 6.89 -37.15
C GLN A 423 17.62 6.17 -37.04
N SER A 424 18.35 5.98 -38.15
CA SER A 424 19.69 5.39 -38.13
C SER A 424 20.71 6.26 -37.38
N GLU A 425 20.60 7.59 -37.50
CA GLU A 425 21.44 8.56 -36.80
C GLU A 425 21.14 8.60 -35.30
N LYS A 426 19.86 8.56 -34.91
CA LYS A 426 19.42 8.41 -33.52
C LYS A 426 20.04 7.17 -32.86
N ILE A 427 20.02 6.02 -33.54
CA ILE A 427 20.60 4.77 -33.01
C ILE A 427 22.13 4.89 -32.87
N LYS A 428 22.82 5.51 -33.83
CA LYS A 428 24.27 5.78 -33.74
C LYS A 428 24.61 6.72 -32.58
N LEU A 429 23.82 7.76 -32.36
CA LEU A 429 23.98 8.67 -31.22
C LEU A 429 23.69 7.98 -29.88
N GLN A 430 22.66 7.13 -29.80
CA GLN A 430 22.38 6.31 -28.61
C GLN A 430 23.55 5.39 -28.28
N LEU A 431 24.08 4.65 -29.27
CA LEU A 431 25.28 3.82 -29.12
C LEU A 431 26.48 4.64 -28.61
N ARG A 432 26.67 5.87 -29.10
CA ARG A 432 27.77 6.74 -28.66
C ARG A 432 27.56 7.33 -27.27
N VAL A 433 26.33 7.64 -26.88
CA VAL A 433 25.99 8.04 -25.49
C VAL A 433 26.25 6.87 -24.55
N GLU A 434 25.85 5.65 -24.92
CA GLU A 434 26.14 4.44 -24.14
C GLU A 434 27.66 4.19 -24.03
N GLU A 435 28.44 4.32 -25.10
CA GLU A 435 29.92 4.25 -25.04
C GLU A 435 30.53 5.28 -24.09
N LEU A 436 30.00 6.50 -24.03
CA LEU A 436 30.47 7.55 -23.15
C LEU A 436 30.07 7.27 -21.70
N GLN A 437 28.84 6.80 -21.45
CA GLN A 437 28.41 6.33 -20.13
C GLN A 437 29.32 5.22 -19.60
N HIS A 438 29.71 4.23 -20.41
CA HIS A 438 30.68 3.20 -19.99
C HIS A 438 32.08 3.73 -19.69
N LYS A 439 32.49 4.87 -20.28
CA LYS A 439 33.80 5.50 -20.06
C LYS A 439 33.81 6.44 -18.84
N TYR A 440 32.66 6.98 -18.47
CA TYR A 440 32.51 7.98 -17.40
C TYR A 440 31.62 7.54 -16.23
N GLU A 441 31.08 6.31 -16.23
CA GLU A 441 30.41 5.69 -15.07
C GLU A 441 31.36 5.72 -13.86
N PRO A 442 31.04 6.49 -12.79
CA PRO A 442 31.91 6.58 -11.63
C PRO A 442 31.81 5.26 -10.85
N LYS A 443 32.82 4.40 -10.99
CA LYS A 443 32.98 3.19 -10.17
C LYS A 443 32.90 3.58 -8.70
N ALA A 444 31.77 3.27 -8.06
CA ALA A 444 31.49 3.64 -6.68
C ALA A 444 32.58 3.08 -5.76
N LYS A 445 33.41 3.97 -5.21
CA LYS A 445 34.53 3.56 -4.35
C LYS A 445 33.94 3.01 -3.05
N HIS A 446 34.11 1.71 -2.80
CA HIS A 446 33.74 1.11 -1.53
C HIS A 446 34.58 1.73 -0.40
N TYR A 447 33.95 2.60 0.40
CA TYR A 447 34.56 3.14 1.61
C TYR A 447 34.67 2.02 2.67
N GLN A 448 35.84 1.39 2.77
CA GLN A 448 36.17 0.54 3.91
C GLN A 448 36.32 1.41 5.16
N ILE A 449 35.30 1.39 6.02
CA ILE A 449 35.33 2.07 7.32
C ILE A 449 36.36 1.38 8.22
N GLN A 450 37.56 1.96 8.32
CA GLN A 450 38.59 1.48 9.24
C GLN A 450 38.17 1.78 10.68
N LYS A 451 38.08 0.73 11.52
CA LYS A 451 37.82 0.84 12.96
C LYS A 451 39.01 1.54 13.65
N ARG A 452 38.90 2.83 13.95
CA ARG A 452 39.87 3.52 14.82
C ARG A 452 39.72 3.05 16.27
N LYS A 453 40.85 2.86 16.96
CA LYS A 453 40.90 2.56 18.41
C LYS A 453 40.44 3.79 19.21
N LYS A 454 39.92 3.56 20.42
CA LYS A 454 39.63 4.61 21.40
C LYS A 454 40.84 4.80 22.31
N GLU A 455 41.23 6.06 22.52
CA GLU A 455 42.08 6.50 23.63
C GLU A 455 41.31 7.58 24.42
N LYS A 456 41.69 7.86 25.68
CA LYS A 456 40.86 8.60 26.64
C LYS A 456 41.63 9.72 27.38
N LEU A 457 41.09 10.95 27.30
CA LEU A 457 41.10 12.01 28.33
C LEU A 457 42.49 12.61 28.67
N PRO A 458 42.62 13.84 29.24
CA PRO A 458 41.85 14.43 30.35
C PRO A 458 40.74 15.44 30.00
N PHE A 459 40.05 15.93 31.04
CA PHE A 459 39.06 17.02 31.05
C PHE A 459 39.71 18.40 31.27
N ASP A 460 38.99 19.48 30.93
CA ASP A 460 38.81 20.60 31.86
C ASP A 460 37.44 21.32 31.70
N ILE A 461 37.11 22.15 32.68
CA ILE A 461 35.83 22.82 33.08
C ILE A 461 35.53 24.04 32.15
N MET A 462 34.33 24.61 31.88
CA MET A 462 33.00 24.75 32.56
C MET A 462 31.84 24.99 31.55
N PRO A 463 30.54 24.79 31.89
CA PRO A 463 29.37 25.29 31.12
C PRO A 463 28.90 26.70 31.57
N PRO A 464 27.90 27.33 30.90
CA PRO A 464 26.51 27.27 31.42
C PRO A 464 25.37 27.33 30.35
N SER A 465 24.13 27.04 30.80
CA SER A 465 22.82 27.69 30.50
C SER A 465 22.38 28.07 29.05
N GLU A 466 21.09 28.06 28.66
CA GLU A 466 19.84 27.67 29.34
C GLU A 466 18.70 27.33 28.34
N GLU A 467 17.49 27.13 28.88
CA GLU A 467 16.23 26.72 28.24
C GLU A 467 15.71 27.64 27.12
N THR A 468 15.04 27.06 26.11
CA THR A 468 13.65 27.42 25.77
C THR A 468 12.96 26.33 24.92
N MET A 469 11.66 26.10 25.12
CA MET A 469 10.79 25.44 24.14
C MET A 469 10.09 26.50 23.27
N LEU A 470 9.79 26.20 21.99
CA LEU A 470 8.41 26.19 21.47
C LEU A 470 8.27 25.83 19.97
N HIS A 471 7.00 25.64 19.57
CA HIS A 471 6.52 25.08 18.31
C HIS A 471 6.67 25.96 17.05
N LYS A 472 6.64 25.26 15.90
CA LYS A 472 6.02 25.59 14.59
C LYS A 472 6.20 27.01 14.02
N GLY A 473 6.80 27.05 12.83
CA GLY A 473 6.56 28.08 11.83
C GLY A 473 6.69 27.51 10.42
N GLU A 474 5.58 27.34 9.69
CA GLU A 474 5.59 27.14 8.25
C GLU A 474 5.75 28.49 7.55
N GLN A 475 6.60 28.60 6.52
CA GLN A 475 6.25 29.34 5.29
C GLN A 475 7.29 29.27 4.17
N VAL A 476 6.82 29.57 2.94
CA VAL A 476 7.55 30.21 1.82
C VAL A 476 8.55 29.32 1.03
N VAL A 477 8.45 29.18 -0.30
CA VAL A 477 7.37 29.62 -1.22
C VAL A 477 7.26 28.74 -2.47
N ALA A 478 6.11 28.85 -3.13
CA ALA A 478 5.72 28.10 -4.32
C ALA A 478 6.46 28.48 -5.61
N VAL A 479 6.42 27.56 -6.59
CA VAL A 479 5.94 27.88 -7.94
C VAL A 479 4.76 26.96 -8.20
N ALA A 480 3.66 27.51 -8.71
CA ALA A 480 2.37 26.82 -8.87
C ALA A 480 1.75 27.14 -10.24
N ILE A 481 0.50 26.72 -10.43
CA ILE A 481 -0.49 27.21 -11.43
C ILE A 481 -0.32 26.61 -12.85
N ASP A 482 -1.36 26.02 -13.47
CA ASP A 482 -2.64 25.53 -12.90
C ASP A 482 -3.31 24.48 -13.80
N VAL A 483 -4.28 23.76 -13.23
CA VAL A 483 -5.36 23.11 -13.98
C VAL A 483 -6.69 23.64 -13.45
N SER A 484 -7.35 24.51 -14.21
CA SER A 484 -8.62 25.12 -13.83
C SER A 484 -9.81 24.54 -14.62
N ASN A 485 -10.86 24.15 -13.90
CA ASN A 485 -12.13 23.68 -14.48
C ASN A 485 -13.26 23.95 -13.47
N VAL A 486 -14.10 24.95 -13.76
CA VAL A 486 -15.25 25.33 -12.93
C VAL A 486 -16.43 25.66 -13.86
N LYS A 487 -17.64 25.22 -13.49
CA LYS A 487 -18.91 25.59 -14.14
C LYS A 487 -19.72 26.50 -13.21
N SER A 488 -20.37 27.54 -13.75
CA SER A 488 -21.80 27.83 -13.50
C SER A 488 -22.34 28.98 -14.38
N SER A 489 -23.56 28.77 -14.90
CA SER A 489 -24.63 29.74 -15.25
C SER A 489 -24.32 31.09 -15.91
N ASP A 490 -24.88 31.25 -17.12
CA ASP A 490 -25.72 32.36 -17.64
C ASP A 490 -25.16 33.81 -17.68
N ALA A 491 -25.39 34.61 -18.73
CA ALA A 491 -26.49 34.61 -19.72
C ALA A 491 -26.12 35.25 -21.09
N GLU A 492 -27.06 35.16 -22.05
CA GLU A 492 -27.23 35.94 -23.30
C GLU A 492 -26.14 35.89 -24.42
N ALA A 493 -26.59 35.46 -25.62
CA ALA A 493 -26.36 35.97 -26.99
C ALA A 493 -24.98 36.55 -27.44
N ASP A 494 -24.48 36.35 -28.68
CA ASP A 494 -25.02 35.67 -29.87
C ASP A 494 -23.90 35.11 -30.81
N SER A 495 -24.32 34.24 -31.71
CA SER A 495 -23.73 33.66 -32.95
C SER A 495 -22.41 34.17 -33.58
N THR A 496 -21.59 33.17 -33.98
CA THR A 496 -20.75 33.09 -35.22
C THR A 496 -19.55 34.05 -35.40
N ALA A 497 -18.56 33.80 -36.27
CA ALA A 497 -17.91 32.58 -36.80
C ALA A 497 -16.66 33.02 -37.62
N GLU A 498 -15.81 32.08 -38.06
CA GLU A 498 -14.79 32.29 -39.13
C GLU A 498 -13.63 33.28 -38.82
N THR A 499 -12.50 33.39 -39.55
CA THR A 499 -11.68 32.47 -40.39
C THR A 499 -10.27 33.14 -40.55
N THR A 500 -9.28 32.43 -41.12
CA THR A 500 -7.87 32.85 -41.42
C THR A 500 -6.92 32.89 -40.20
N SER A 501 -5.63 32.48 -40.21
CA SER A 501 -4.63 32.02 -41.20
C SER A 501 -3.83 33.08 -41.98
N SER A 502 -2.51 33.20 -41.70
CA SER A 502 -1.48 33.43 -42.75
C SER A 502 -0.03 33.14 -42.28
N THR A 503 0.82 32.77 -43.25
CA THR A 503 2.30 32.95 -43.39
C THR A 503 3.18 33.14 -42.13
N LYS A 504 4.19 32.29 -41.87
CA LYS A 504 5.48 32.12 -42.61
C LYS A 504 6.37 33.37 -42.69
N THR A 505 7.59 33.25 -42.15
CA THR A 505 8.86 33.44 -42.90
C THR A 505 10.02 32.71 -42.23
N GLU A 506 10.99 32.27 -43.02
CA GLU A 506 12.26 31.67 -42.56
C GLU A 506 13.33 32.76 -42.37
N HIS A 507 14.37 32.51 -41.58
CA HIS A 507 15.70 33.05 -41.87
C HIS A 507 16.84 32.16 -41.36
N THR A 508 17.92 32.11 -42.14
CA THR A 508 19.13 31.30 -41.96
C THR A 508 20.18 31.97 -41.08
N GLY A 509 21.00 31.19 -40.36
CA GLY A 509 22.18 31.73 -39.67
C GLY A 509 23.17 30.66 -39.18
N GLU A 510 24.24 30.42 -39.94
CA GLU A 510 25.51 29.86 -39.45
C GLU A 510 26.51 31.02 -39.34
N PRO A 511 27.47 31.03 -38.37
CA PRO A 511 28.85 30.78 -38.82
C PRO A 511 29.86 30.22 -37.79
N ARG A 512 30.63 29.22 -38.25
CA ARG A 512 32.11 29.09 -38.12
C ARG A 512 32.81 28.80 -36.77
N PRO A 513 34.11 28.35 -36.80
CA PRO A 513 34.71 27.58 -35.70
C PRO A 513 36.15 28.00 -35.28
N ALA A 514 36.79 27.11 -34.51
CA ALA A 514 38.24 26.85 -34.40
C ALA A 514 39.07 27.58 -33.32
N LYS A 515 39.77 26.76 -32.50
CA LYS A 515 41.24 26.73 -32.35
C LYS A 515 41.69 25.41 -31.71
N CYS A 516 42.84 24.89 -32.11
CA CYS A 516 43.44 23.66 -31.58
C CYS A 516 44.78 23.97 -30.89
N VAL A 517 45.16 23.15 -29.91
CA VAL A 517 46.54 23.05 -29.39
C VAL A 517 46.87 21.57 -29.13
N LYS A 518 48.09 21.14 -29.48
CA LYS A 518 48.72 19.85 -29.16
C LYS A 518 50.23 20.06 -28.90
N ILE A 519 50.78 19.45 -27.84
CA ILE A 519 51.99 18.59 -27.71
C ILE A 519 51.91 17.93 -26.29
N SER A 520 52.59 16.86 -25.86
CA SER A 520 53.64 15.96 -26.39
C SER A 520 53.36 14.49 -26.00
N ASP A 521 54.23 13.56 -26.43
CA ASP A 521 54.21 12.12 -26.12
C ASP A 521 55.51 11.64 -25.39
N ASP A 522 55.63 10.32 -25.18
CA ASP A 522 56.79 9.51 -24.71
C ASP A 522 57.18 9.53 -23.20
N LYS A 523 57.61 8.43 -22.55
CA LYS A 523 57.63 6.96 -22.86
C LYS A 523 57.76 6.12 -21.54
N PRO A 524 57.66 4.77 -21.54
CA PRO A 524 57.50 3.92 -20.33
C PRO A 524 58.77 3.17 -19.86
N THR A 525 58.65 2.35 -18.81
CA THR A 525 59.65 1.34 -18.36
C THR A 525 58.95 0.06 -17.85
N GLU A 526 59.67 -1.07 -17.78
CA GLU A 526 59.13 -2.45 -17.77
C GLU A 526 59.23 -3.21 -16.42
N ILE A 527 58.80 -4.48 -16.41
CA ILE A 527 58.72 -5.42 -15.26
C ILE A 527 60.06 -6.20 -15.09
N PRO A 528 60.35 -6.82 -13.92
CA PRO A 528 60.22 -8.29 -13.87
C PRO A 528 59.80 -8.93 -12.51
N ASN A 529 59.29 -10.16 -12.61
CA ASN A 529 59.13 -11.20 -11.55
C ASN A 529 60.36 -12.18 -11.60
N PRO A 530 60.61 -13.22 -10.74
CA PRO A 530 59.61 -14.12 -10.09
C PRO A 530 59.96 -14.91 -8.77
N SER A 531 58.99 -15.73 -8.32
CA SER A 531 59.10 -17.12 -7.76
C SER A 531 59.19 -17.47 -6.23
N PRO A 532 58.69 -18.68 -5.80
CA PRO A 532 58.56 -19.20 -4.40
C PRO A 532 59.44 -20.51 -4.20
N PRO A 533 59.19 -21.55 -3.35
CA PRO A 533 58.20 -21.84 -2.27
C PRO A 533 58.80 -22.51 -0.96
N GLY A 534 57.97 -23.12 -0.08
CA GLY A 534 58.42 -24.12 0.93
C GLY A 534 57.39 -24.62 1.99
N SER A 535 57.21 -25.95 2.06
CA SER A 535 56.92 -26.92 3.17
C SER A 535 56.74 -26.48 4.67
N ASP A 536 56.15 -27.26 5.60
CA ASP A 536 55.51 -28.62 5.58
C ASP A 536 54.53 -28.90 6.76
N CYS A 537 53.98 -30.12 6.84
CA CYS A 537 53.00 -30.61 7.85
C CYS A 537 53.56 -31.29 9.13
N THR A 538 52.76 -31.28 10.23
CA THR A 538 52.58 -32.32 11.31
C THR A 538 51.63 -31.72 12.38
N GLU A 539 50.61 -32.34 13.01
CA GLU A 539 50.14 -33.71 13.33
C GLU A 539 50.38 -34.14 14.82
N VAL A 540 49.51 -35.05 15.33
CA VAL A 540 49.62 -35.90 16.55
C VAL A 540 48.86 -35.45 17.84
N GLN A 541 47.70 -36.11 18.09
CA GLN A 541 47.28 -36.91 19.29
C GLN A 541 47.50 -36.36 20.75
N ARG A 542 46.83 -36.80 21.85
CA ARG A 542 45.65 -37.67 22.16
C ARG A 542 45.26 -37.49 23.65
N GLU A 543 44.16 -38.15 24.08
CA GLU A 543 43.90 -38.65 25.46
C GLU A 543 43.80 -37.61 26.61
N GLU A 544 43.27 -37.92 27.79
CA GLU A 544 41.99 -38.48 28.24
C GLU A 544 42.04 -38.49 29.78
N ASN A 545 40.91 -38.26 30.44
CA ASN A 545 40.56 -38.64 31.81
C ASN A 545 41.61 -38.64 32.96
N GLN A 546 41.36 -37.81 33.97
CA GLN A 546 41.55 -38.23 35.36
C GLN A 546 40.59 -37.52 36.34
N GLN A 547 39.78 -38.30 37.05
CA GLN A 547 39.00 -37.87 38.22
C GLN A 547 39.77 -38.25 39.50
N GLN A 548 39.70 -37.42 40.56
CA GLN A 548 39.23 -37.86 41.88
C GLN A 548 39.31 -36.76 42.98
N ASN A 549 38.27 -36.75 43.81
CA ASN A 549 38.26 -36.51 45.26
C ASN A 549 39.18 -35.46 45.91
N LYS A 550 38.55 -34.50 46.59
CA LYS A 550 38.65 -34.45 48.07
C LYS A 550 37.42 -33.79 48.72
N ARG A 551 37.15 -34.18 49.97
CA ARG A 551 35.99 -33.80 50.79
C ARG A 551 36.51 -33.33 52.14
N GLU A 552 36.10 -32.16 52.61
CA GLU A 552 36.27 -31.78 54.02
C GLU A 552 35.23 -30.73 54.45
N GLU A 553 34.95 -30.67 55.75
CA GLU A 553 33.88 -29.85 56.35
C GLU A 553 34.47 -28.64 57.11
N ARG A 554 33.70 -27.54 57.26
CA ARG A 554 33.41 -26.91 58.58
C ARG A 554 32.56 -25.62 58.55
N ARG A 555 31.34 -25.75 59.08
CA ARG A 555 30.73 -24.95 60.18
C ARG A 555 30.65 -23.40 60.12
N LYS A 556 29.39 -22.95 60.21
CA LYS A 556 28.84 -21.80 60.98
C LYS A 556 29.07 -20.35 60.50
N LYS A 557 27.95 -19.69 60.15
CA LYS A 557 27.32 -18.59 60.93
C LYS A 557 25.90 -18.29 60.40
N PRO A 558 24.84 -18.26 61.22
CA PRO A 558 23.59 -17.61 60.85
C PRO A 558 23.71 -16.08 61.01
N ARG A 559 22.97 -15.31 60.21
CA ARG A 559 22.79 -13.85 60.40
C ARG A 559 21.39 -13.60 60.95
N THR A 560 21.28 -12.74 61.95
CA THR A 560 20.00 -12.39 62.58
C THR A 560 19.08 -11.64 61.63
N VAL A 561 17.79 -11.94 61.70
CA VAL A 561 16.70 -11.10 61.15
C VAL A 561 16.16 -10.26 62.30
N GLU A 562 16.07 -8.95 62.10
CA GLU A 562 15.52 -8.03 63.09
C GLU A 562 13.99 -8.02 62.98
N VAL A 563 13.31 -8.34 64.08
CA VAL A 563 11.85 -8.26 64.17
C VAL A 563 11.46 -6.82 64.49
N ILE A 564 10.93 -6.10 63.51
CA ILE A 564 10.38 -4.75 63.72
C ILE A 564 9.10 -4.88 64.55
N HIS A 565 9.20 -4.54 65.84
CA HIS A 565 8.06 -4.43 66.74
C HIS A 565 7.44 -3.04 66.56
N VAL A 566 6.22 -2.97 66.02
CA VAL A 566 5.46 -1.71 65.96
C VAL A 566 4.72 -1.55 67.29
N GLY A 567 5.22 -0.66 68.14
CA GLY A 567 4.59 -0.33 69.42
C GLY A 567 3.47 0.71 69.26
N SER A 568 2.28 0.41 69.78
CA SER A 568 1.15 1.33 69.80
C SER A 568 1.44 2.55 70.67
N THR A 569 1.59 3.72 70.06
CA THR A 569 1.73 4.99 70.78
C THR A 569 0.38 5.67 70.93
N SER A 570 -0.21 5.55 72.13
CA SER A 570 -1.31 6.43 72.54
C SER A 570 -0.79 7.86 72.65
N THR A 571 -1.54 8.82 72.10
CA THR A 571 -1.33 10.25 72.29
C THR A 571 -2.59 10.83 72.93
N MET A 572 -2.45 11.38 74.14
CA MET A 572 -3.50 12.19 74.77
C MET A 572 -3.13 13.65 74.63
N GLU A 573 -4.06 14.47 74.12
CA GLU A 573 -3.93 15.92 74.11
C GLU A 573 -5.31 16.56 74.33
N ASP A 574 -5.68 16.70 75.61
CA ASP A 574 -6.81 17.54 76.02
C ASP A 574 -6.42 19.02 75.93
N GLN A 575 -7.28 19.87 75.35
CA GLN A 575 -7.51 21.21 75.90
C GLN A 575 -8.79 21.87 75.39
N CYS A 576 -9.39 22.71 76.26
CA CYS A 576 -10.66 23.38 76.02
C CYS A 576 -10.53 24.57 75.06
N ALA A 577 -11.62 24.87 74.36
CA ALA A 577 -11.99 26.22 73.99
C ALA A 577 -13.49 26.43 74.29
N GLN A 578 -13.83 27.44 75.08
CA GLN A 578 -15.20 27.94 75.20
C GLN A 578 -15.41 29.06 74.17
N GLN A 579 -16.50 28.98 73.41
CA GLN A 579 -17.31 30.14 73.00
C GLN A 579 -18.71 29.69 72.58
#